data_AF-A0A1G2U182-F1
#
_entry.id   AF-A0A1G2U182-F1
#
_cell.length_a   1.000
_cell.length_b   1.000
_cell.length_c   1.000
_cell.angle_alpha   90.00
_cell.angle_beta   90.00
_cell.angle_gamma   90.00
#
_symmetry.space_group_name_H-M   'P 1'
#
loop_
_entity.id
_entity.type
_entity.pdbx_description
1 polymer ?
#
loop_
_entity_poly.entity_id
_entity_poly.type
_entity_poly.pdbx_seq_one_letter_code
_entity_poly.pdbx_strand_id
1 'polypeptide(L)'
;MSIVPFLKKISTLILNPVLALLFFIAFVIFVYGIVRFIMGASDDKAREEGKRAIGYSLIGMFVMISVYGIMRFVLSTFGIDTNIYPLAP
;
A
#
# COMPACT_ATOMS: atom_id res chain seq x y z
N MET A 1 17.89 20.91 20.57
CA MET A 1 18.17 19.94 19.49
C MET A 1 16.85 19.39 18.99
N SER A 2 16.46 19.68 17.76
CA SER A 2 15.16 19.25 17.23
C SER A 2 15.18 17.76 16.91
N ILE A 3 14.13 17.03 17.30
CA ILE A 3 13.92 15.59 16.99
C ILE A 3 13.41 15.34 15.56
N VAL A 4 13.04 16.41 14.85
CA VAL A 4 12.58 16.41 13.45
C VAL A 4 13.55 15.71 12.46
N PRO A 5 14.88 15.91 12.52
CA PRO A 5 15.82 15.27 11.59
C PRO A 5 15.90 13.74 11.80
N PHE A 6 15.72 13.28 13.04
CA PHE A 6 15.73 11.86 13.38
C PHE A 6 14.47 11.17 12.86
N LEU A 7 13.30 11.78 13.06
CA LEU A 7 12.03 11.30 12.52
C LEU A 7 12.05 11.27 10.99
N LYS A 8 12.60 12.30 10.33
CA LYS A 8 12.75 12.34 8.87
C LYS A 8 13.63 11.21 8.34
N LYS A 9 14.74 10.87 9.01
CA LYS A 9 15.58 9.73 8.64
C LYS A 9 14.81 8.42 8.75
N ILE A 10 14.09 8.19 9.85
CA ILE A 10 13.32 6.94 10.04
C ILE A 10 12.24 6.78 8.97
N SER A 11 11.44 7.83 8.72
CA SER A 11 10.38 7.77 7.71
C SER A 11 10.93 7.53 6.31
N THR A 12 12.03 8.21 5.94
CA THR A 12 12.57 8.12 4.58
C THR A 12 13.32 6.82 4.33
N LEU A 13 14.08 6.32 5.32
CA LEU A 13 14.91 5.12 5.15
C LEU A 13 14.19 3.81 5.46
N ILE A 14 13.14 3.83 6.29
CA ILE A 14 12.44 2.61 6.70
C ILE A 14 11.02 2.61 6.14
N LEU A 15 10.24 3.64 6.42
CA LEU A 15 8.81 3.63 6.13
C LEU A 15 8.54 3.61 4.63
N ASN A 16 9.20 4.48 3.85
CA ASN A 16 9.03 4.52 2.39
C ASN A 16 9.38 3.21 1.68
N PRO A 17 10.58 2.62 1.86
CA PRO A 17 10.90 1.36 1.19
C PRO A 17 10.03 0.20 1.66
N VAL A 18 9.62 0.15 2.93
CA VAL A 18 8.71 -0.89 3.44
C VAL A 18 7.31 -0.74 2.81
N LEU A 19 6.77 0.47 2.74
CA LEU A 19 5.48 0.74 2.09
C LEU A 19 5.52 0.38 0.60
N ALA A 20 6.57 0.79 -0.12
CA ALA A 20 6.76 0.45 -1.52
C ALA A 20 6.86 -1.07 -1.73
N LEU A 21 7.57 -1.78 -0.85
CA LEU A 21 7.67 -3.24 -0.89
C LEU A 21 6.33 -3.91 -0.62
N LEU A 22 5.58 -3.45 0.39
CA LEU A 22 4.25 -3.97 0.70
C LEU A 22 3.27 -3.74 -0.45
N PHE A 23 3.28 -2.56 -1.05
CA PHE A 23 2.47 -2.25 -2.23
C PHE A 23 2.82 -3.18 -3.39
N PHE A 24 4.12 -3.39 -3.64
CA PHE A 24 4.58 -4.29 -4.70
C PHE A 24 4.11 -5.73 -4.46
N ILE A 25 4.22 -6.24 -3.23
CA ILE A 25 3.74 -7.59 -2.87
C ILE A 25 2.22 -7.68 -3.06
N ALA A 26 1.46 -6.69 -2.58
CA ALA A 26 0.01 -6.65 -2.76
C ALA A 26 -0.37 -6.63 -4.25
N PHE A 27 0.34 -5.87 -5.07
CA PHE A 27 0.15 -5.82 -6.52
C PHE A 27 0.44 -7.16 -7.20
N VAL A 28 1.53 -7.85 -6.82
CA VAL A 28 1.87 -9.17 -7.35
C VAL A 28 0.78 -10.21 -6.99
N ILE A 29 0.30 -10.21 -5.75
CA ILE A 29 -0.79 -11.11 -5.31
C ILE A 29 -2.08 -10.77 -6.04
N PHE A 30 -2.37 -9.49 -6.28
CA PHE A 30 -3.52 -9.05 -7.06
C PHE A 30 -3.47 -9.61 -8.49
N VAL A 31 -2.36 -9.43 -9.20
CA VAL A 31 -2.17 -9.95 -10.57
C VAL A 31 -2.26 -11.47 -10.58
N TYR A 32 -1.61 -12.15 -9.63
CA TYR A 32 -1.71 -13.60 -9.49
C TYR A 32 -3.16 -14.07 -9.26
N GLY A 33 -3.92 -13.37 -8.43
CA GLY A 33 -5.33 -13.63 -8.18
C GLY A 33 -6.18 -13.50 -9.44
N ILE A 34 -5.94 -12.47 -10.27
CA ILE A 34 -6.61 -12.30 -11.57
C ILE A 34 -6.28 -13.46 -12.50
N VAL A 35 -5.01 -13.81 -12.65
CA VAL A 35 -4.58 -14.90 -13.52
C VAL A 35 -5.22 -16.22 -13.09
N ARG A 36 -5.21 -16.53 -11.78
CA ARG A 36 -5.83 -17.75 -11.23
C ARG A 36 -7.34 -17.74 -11.35
N PHE A 37 -7.99 -16.59 -11.21
CA PHE A 37 -9.43 -16.43 -11.43
C PHE A 37 -9.85 -16.69 -12.88
N ILE A 38 -9.06 -16.23 -13.85
CA ILE A 38 -9.34 -16.40 -15.28
C ILE A 38 -9.01 -17.84 -15.73
N MET A 39 -7.83 -18.37 -15.37
CA MET A 39 -7.41 -19.72 -15.75
C MET A 39 -8.22 -20.81 -15.04
N GLY A 40 -8.65 -20.57 -13.80
CA GLY A 40 -9.48 -21.46 -13.01
C GLY A 40 -10.98 -21.36 -13.31
N ALA A 41 -11.39 -20.75 -14.42
CA ALA A 41 -12.81 -20.55 -14.73
C ALA A 41 -13.63 -21.85 -14.82
N SER A 42 -12.98 -22.97 -15.09
CA SER A 42 -13.57 -24.32 -15.17
C SER A 42 -13.50 -25.12 -13.86
N ASP A 43 -12.83 -24.61 -12.82
CA ASP A 43 -12.73 -25.23 -11.49
C ASP A 43 -13.23 -24.25 -10.42
N ASP A 44 -14.38 -24.57 -9.81
CA ASP A 44 -15.03 -23.72 -8.81
C ASP A 44 -14.11 -23.40 -7.62
N LYS A 45 -13.19 -24.31 -7.25
CA LYS A 45 -12.23 -24.05 -6.16
C LYS A 45 -11.18 -23.03 -6.55
N ALA A 46 -10.57 -23.19 -7.73
CA ALA A 46 -9.58 -22.25 -8.23
C ALA A 46 -10.17 -20.85 -8.46
N ARG A 47 -11.42 -20.79 -8.90
CA ARG A 47 -12.17 -19.54 -9.06
C ARG A 47 -12.44 -18.85 -7.72
N GLU A 48 -12.83 -19.58 -6.68
CA GLU A 48 -13.07 -19.01 -5.35
C GLU A 48 -11.76 -18.49 -4.72
N GLU A 49 -10.67 -19.25 -4.83
CA GLU A 49 -9.35 -18.82 -4.35
C GLU A 49 -8.87 -17.55 -5.06
N GLY A 50 -9.02 -17.47 -6.38
CA GLY A 50 -8.68 -16.27 -7.17
C GLY A 50 -9.47 -15.04 -6.72
N LYS A 51 -10.79 -15.18 -6.49
CA LYS A 51 -11.63 -14.10 -5.95
C LYS A 51 -11.15 -13.63 -4.58
N ARG A 52 -10.83 -14.57 -3.68
CA ARG A 52 -10.34 -14.24 -2.32
C ARG A 52 -9.00 -13.50 -2.40
N ALA A 53 -8.05 -13.98 -3.22
CA ALA A 53 -6.76 -13.32 -3.42
C ALA A 53 -6.89 -11.88 -3.95
N ILE A 54 -7.79 -11.67 -4.93
CA ILE A 54 -8.10 -10.32 -5.44
C ILE A 54 -8.68 -9.44 -4.32
N GLY A 55 -9.64 -9.97 -3.55
CA GLY A 55 -10.29 -9.25 -2.46
C GLY A 55 -9.31 -8.80 -1.37
N TYR A 56 -8.44 -9.71 -0.89
CA TYR A 56 -7.42 -9.36 0.11
C TYR A 56 -6.42 -8.32 -0.41
N SER A 57 -6.02 -8.42 -1.67
CA SER A 57 -5.09 -7.46 -2.27
C SER A 57 -5.72 -6.08 -2.45
N LEU A 58 -7.01 -6.03 -2.82
CA LEU A 58 -7.75 -4.78 -2.95
C LEU A 58 -7.91 -4.06 -1.61
N ILE A 59 -8.21 -4.81 -0.54
CA ILE A 59 -8.27 -4.26 0.83
C ILE A 59 -6.89 -3.73 1.23
N GLY A 60 -5.81 -4.47 0.98
CA GLY A 60 -4.45 -4.05 1.27
C GLY A 60 -4.08 -2.73 0.58
N MET A 61 -4.33 -2.62 -0.72
CA MET A 61 -4.08 -1.39 -1.49
C MET A 61 -4.97 -0.23 -1.02
N PHE A 62 -6.25 -0.50 -0.72
CA PHE A 62 -7.17 0.51 -0.22
C PHE A 62 -6.69 1.14 1.10
N VAL A 63 -6.17 0.33 2.02
CA VAL A 63 -5.62 0.82 3.30
C VAL A 63 -4.39 1.70 3.06
N MET A 64 -3.47 1.32 2.17
CA MET A 64 -2.28 2.12 1.85
C MET A 64 -2.66 3.51 1.33
N ILE A 65 -3.54 3.55 0.33
CA ILE A 65 -4.03 4.80 -0.26
C ILE A 65 -4.77 5.65 0.78
N SER A 66 -5.59 5.02 1.64
CA SER A 66 -6.33 5.70 2.69
C SER A 66 -5.40 6.36 3.71
N VAL A 67 -4.40 5.62 4.21
CA VAL A 67 -3.43 6.14 5.18
C VAL A 67 -2.60 7.26 4.56
N TYR A 68 -2.11 7.09 3.33
CA TYR A 68 -1.39 8.13 2.59
C TYR A 68 -2.23 9.41 2.44
N GLY A 69 -3.49 9.27 2.02
CA GLY A 69 -4.42 10.39 1.85
C GLY A 69 -4.69 11.12 3.16
N ILE A 70 -4.97 10.38 4.24
CA ILE A 70 -5.21 10.95 5.57
C ILE A 70 -3.96 11.67 6.09
N MET A 71 -2.78 11.06 5.98
CA MET A 71 -1.52 11.70 6.39
C MET A 71 -1.28 13.01 5.65
N ARG A 72 -1.48 13.02 4.33
CA ARG A 72 -1.31 14.24 3.53
C ARG A 72 -2.33 15.32 3.91
N PHE A 73 -3.58 14.93 4.15
CA PHE A 73 -4.65 15.83 4.58
C PHE A 73 -4.38 16.44 5.96
N VAL A 74 -3.91 15.64 6.91
CA VAL A 74 -3.52 16.11 8.25
C VAL A 74 -2.34 17.06 8.16
N LEU A 75 -1.27 16.69 7.45
CA LEU A 75 -0.08 17.53 7.30
C LEU A 75 -0.39 18.88 6.62
N SER A 76 -1.25 18.88 5.59
CA SER A 76 -1.67 20.12 4.93
C SER A 76 -2.54 21.00 5.83
N THR A 77 -3.41 20.39 6.65
CA THR A 77 -4.25 21.12 7.63
C THR A 77 -3.40 21.84 8.69
N PHE A 78 -2.27 21.27 9.09
CA PHE A 78 -1.32 21.88 10.03
C PHE A 78 -0.25 22.76 9.36
N GLY A 79 -0.34 23.01 8.04
CA GLY A 79 0.62 23.86 7.32
C GLY A 79 2.04 23.28 7.21
N ILE A 80 2.18 21.96 7.31
CA ILE A 80 3.46 21.26 7.22
C ILE A 80 3.73 20.89 5.77
N ASP A 81 4.88 21.31 5.22
CA ASP A 81 5.28 20.96 3.86
C ASP A 81 5.41 19.43 3.68
N THR A 82 4.51 18.85 2.90
CA THR A 82 4.48 17.41 2.62
C THR A 82 5.67 16.95 1.77
N ASN A 83 6.36 17.87 1.08
CA ASN A 83 7.59 17.59 0.34
C ASN A 83 8.77 17.18 1.25
N ILE A 84 8.69 17.49 2.55
CA ILE A 84 9.72 17.11 3.54
C ILE A 84 9.58 15.62 3.92
N TYR A 85 8.40 15.03 3.74
CA TYR A 85 8.09 13.63 4.06
C TYR A 85 7.45 12.96 2.84
N PRO A 86 8.25 12.60 1.82
CA PRO A 86 7.73 11.97 0.61
C PRO A 86 7.21 10.58 0.96
N LEU A 87 5.93 10.45 1.32
CA LEU A 87 5.30 9.16 1.57
C LEU A 87 4.96 8.54 0.22
N ALA A 88 5.31 7.26 0.04
CA ALA A 88 4.73 6.49 -1.05
C ALA A 88 3.22 6.30 -0.79
N PRO A 89 2.37 6.37 -1.83
CA PRO A 89 0.97 6.00 -1.72
C PRO A 89 0.77 4.51 -1.44
#